data_AF-A0A816GWB0-F1
#
_entry.id   AF-A0A816GWB0-F1
#
_cell.length_a   1.000
_cell.length_b   1.000
_cell.length_c   1.000
_cell.angle_alpha   90.00
_cell.angle_beta   90.00
_cell.angle_gamma   90.00
#
_symmetry.space_group_name_H-M   'P 1'
#
loop_
_entity.id
_entity.type
_entity.pdbx_description
1 polymer ?
#
loop_
_entity_poly.entity_id
_entity_poly.type
_entity_poly.pdbx_seq_one_letter_code
_entity_poly.pdbx_strand_id
1 'polypeptide(L)'
;MDQAASCLAHSGSAMLISFNPLKIEDITLPVGCAFVVTHSLTEVNKAASDHFNTRVSECRLATQILAHAKGLDWRSIRKPYELQNALGFTINELEKFAIDTLHEVPYTLDGIAGLLNVTVDELISISLKANINRKQKFELCRRIKHVLSEANRVLLFKQVCDSNTHDRLETLGELMNQSHNSCARLYECSSDELDQLTDICR
;
A
#
# COMPACT_ATOMS: atom_id res chain seq x y z
N MET A 1 2.79 11.77 -3.82
CA MET A 1 3.39 11.97 -2.48
C MET A 1 4.62 12.84 -2.65
N ASP A 2 5.60 12.38 -3.42
CA ASP A 2 6.90 13.02 -3.66
C ASP A 2 6.79 14.50 -4.07
N GLN A 3 5.91 14.82 -5.01
CA GLN A 3 5.70 16.21 -5.47
C GLN A 3 5.11 17.09 -4.36
N ALA A 4 4.18 16.55 -3.56
CA ALA A 4 3.57 17.30 -2.47
C ALA A 4 4.58 17.56 -1.34
N ALA A 5 5.39 16.56 -0.98
CA ALA A 5 6.47 16.72 -0.01
C ALA A 5 7.50 17.75 -0.50
N SER A 6 7.92 17.67 -1.77
CA SER A 6 8.91 18.60 -2.32
C SER A 6 8.42 20.06 -2.37
N CYS A 7 7.12 20.29 -2.57
CA CYS A 7 6.58 21.63 -2.75
C CYS A 7 6.01 22.26 -1.48
N LEU A 8 5.58 21.46 -0.50
CA LEU A 8 4.78 21.90 0.65
C LEU A 8 5.45 21.61 2.00
N ALA A 9 6.73 21.24 2.01
CA ALA A 9 7.47 20.99 3.24
C ALA A 9 7.79 22.27 4.02
N HIS A 10 7.69 22.16 5.35
CA HIS A 10 8.13 23.19 6.28
C HIS A 10 9.39 22.72 7.03
N SER A 11 10.31 23.65 7.28
CA SER A 11 11.53 23.35 8.03
C SER A 11 11.19 22.95 9.47
N GLY A 12 11.75 21.84 9.93
CA GLY A 12 11.58 21.37 11.31
C GLY A 12 10.35 20.47 11.55
N SER A 13 9.54 20.17 10.52
CA SER A 13 8.41 19.24 10.63
C SER A 13 8.52 18.08 9.62
N ALA A 14 7.93 16.94 10.00
CA ALA A 14 7.47 15.96 9.03
C ALA A 14 6.06 16.32 8.55
N MET A 15 5.52 15.63 7.55
CA MET A 15 4.21 15.93 6.99
C MET A 15 3.34 14.68 6.88
N LEU A 16 2.08 14.78 7.33
CA LEU A 16 1.01 13.86 6.93
C LEU A 16 0.32 14.42 5.69
N ILE A 17 0.42 13.70 4.58
CA ILE A 17 -0.14 14.09 3.27
C ILE A 17 -1.42 13.29 3.00
N SER A 18 -2.56 13.97 2.97
CA SER A 18 -3.84 13.39 2.56
C SER A 18 -4.16 13.72 1.10
N PHE A 19 -4.90 12.84 0.43
CA PHE A 19 -5.32 13.01 -0.97
C PHE A 19 -6.85 12.99 -1.09
N ASN A 20 -7.37 13.66 -2.13
CA ASN A 20 -8.80 13.76 -2.44
C ASN A 20 -9.66 14.35 -1.30
N PRO A 21 -9.45 15.63 -0.91
CA PRO A 21 -8.55 16.62 -1.52
C PRO A 21 -7.13 16.58 -0.94
N LEU A 22 -6.19 17.25 -1.62
CA LEU A 22 -4.83 17.41 -1.10
C LEU A 22 -4.86 18.24 0.20
N LYS A 23 -4.38 17.67 1.30
CA LYS A 23 -4.21 18.37 2.59
C LYS A 23 -2.88 17.99 3.22
N ILE A 24 -2.25 18.96 3.87
CA ILE A 24 -1.00 18.79 4.60
C ILE A 24 -1.26 19.08 6.07
N GLU A 25 -0.75 18.22 6.95
CA GLU A 25 -0.68 18.45 8.38
C GLU A 25 0.77 18.27 8.82
N ASP A 26 1.31 19.25 9.56
CA ASP A 26 2.66 19.17 10.11
C ASP A 26 2.70 18.20 11.29
N ILE A 27 3.69 17.32 11.30
CA ILE A 27 3.93 16.33 12.35
C ILE A 27 5.25 16.63 13.05
N THR A 28 5.17 16.82 14.37
CA THR A 28 6.34 16.97 15.23
C THR A 28 6.88 15.60 15.59
N LEU A 29 8.11 15.30 15.16
CA LEU A 29 8.79 14.05 15.51
C LEU A 29 9.27 14.09 16.96
N PRO A 30 9.28 12.96 17.70
CA PRO A 30 9.77 12.94 19.06
C PRO A 30 11.25 13.31 19.16
N VAL A 31 11.60 14.00 20.25
CA VAL A 31 13.00 14.32 20.56
C VAL A 31 13.74 13.09 21.09
N GLY A 32 15.07 13.10 21.00
CA GLY A 32 15.91 12.00 21.50
C GLY A 32 16.24 10.93 20.45
N CYS A 33 15.84 11.14 19.18
CA CYS A 33 16.26 10.31 18.06
C CYS A 33 16.61 11.17 16.83
N ALA A 34 17.19 10.52 15.83
CA ALA A 34 17.43 11.10 14.51
C ALA A 34 17.08 10.07 13.43
N PHE A 35 16.54 10.54 12.30
CA PHE A 35 16.40 9.72 11.11
C PHE A 35 17.73 9.70 10.34
N VAL A 36 18.29 8.51 10.14
CA VAL A 36 19.50 8.29 9.34
C VAL A 36 19.10 7.61 8.04
N VAL A 37 19.50 8.20 6.90
CA VAL A 37 19.26 7.64 5.58
C VAL A 37 20.50 6.89 5.12
N THR A 38 20.37 5.58 4.91
CA THR A 38 21.42 4.72 4.36
C THR A 38 21.03 4.24 2.96
N HIS A 39 21.99 4.23 2.05
CA HIS A 39 21.78 3.84 0.65
C HIS A 39 22.33 2.42 0.43
N SER A 40 21.51 1.47 -0.07
CA SER A 40 21.92 0.08 -0.29
C SER A 40 22.93 -0.12 -1.41
N LEU A 41 23.11 0.90 -2.26
CA LEU A 41 23.93 0.91 -3.48
C LEU A 41 23.36 0.06 -4.63
N THR A 42 22.21 -0.58 -4.44
CA THR A 42 21.47 -1.27 -5.50
C THR A 42 20.64 -0.28 -6.31
N GLU A 43 20.92 -0.17 -7.60
CA GLU A 43 20.13 0.68 -8.51
C GLU A 43 18.85 -0.02 -8.96
N VAL A 44 17.72 0.69 -8.86
CA VAL A 44 16.43 0.23 -9.40
C VAL A 44 15.93 1.23 -10.43
N ASN A 45 15.97 0.86 -11.70
CA ASN A 45 15.34 1.65 -12.75
C ASN A 45 13.83 1.40 -12.78
N LYS A 46 13.09 2.24 -12.06
CA LYS A 46 11.62 2.17 -11.94
C LYS A 46 10.89 2.36 -13.28
N ALA A 47 11.50 3.05 -14.25
CA ALA A 47 10.90 3.29 -15.57
C ALA A 47 11.14 2.14 -16.54
N ALA A 48 12.22 1.37 -16.35
CA ALA A 48 12.58 0.24 -17.19
C ALA A 48 11.93 -1.09 -16.75
N SER A 49 11.25 -1.13 -15.60
CA SER A 49 10.64 -2.35 -15.06
C SER A 49 9.14 -2.19 -14.77
N ASP A 50 8.38 -3.24 -15.02
CA ASP A 50 6.93 -3.25 -14.82
C ASP A 50 6.49 -3.55 -13.38
N HIS A 51 7.44 -3.68 -12.44
CA HIS A 51 7.16 -4.06 -11.05
C HIS A 51 6.20 -3.07 -10.37
N PHE A 52 6.46 -1.76 -10.50
CA PHE A 52 5.62 -0.74 -9.89
C PHE A 52 4.18 -0.76 -10.45
N ASN A 53 4.06 -0.80 -11.78
CA ASN A 53 2.75 -0.82 -12.45
C ASN A 53 1.96 -2.10 -12.14
N THR A 54 2.66 -3.22 -11.96
CA THR A 54 2.06 -4.50 -11.55
C THR A 54 1.41 -4.36 -10.18
N ARG A 55 2.12 -3.81 -9.18
CA ARG A 55 1.57 -3.63 -7.83
C ARG A 55 0.34 -2.73 -7.79
N VAL A 56 0.35 -1.64 -8.59
CA VAL A 56 -0.82 -0.77 -8.76
C VAL A 56 -2.01 -1.54 -9.34
N SER A 57 -1.76 -2.39 -10.33
CA SER A 57 -2.79 -3.20 -10.97
C SER A 57 -3.35 -4.26 -10.03
N GLU A 58 -2.50 -4.95 -9.25
CA GLU A 58 -2.92 -5.93 -8.24
C GLU A 58 -3.85 -5.29 -7.19
N CYS A 59 -3.50 -4.12 -6.65
CA CYS A 59 -4.35 -3.43 -5.67
C CYS A 59 -5.70 -3.03 -6.27
N ARG A 60 -5.72 -2.59 -7.53
CA ARG A 60 -6.96 -2.25 -8.25
C ARG A 60 -7.84 -3.47 -8.45
N LEU A 61 -7.28 -4.56 -8.97
CA LEU A 61 -8.02 -5.80 -9.20
C LEU A 61 -8.60 -6.37 -7.90
N ALA A 62 -7.82 -6.38 -6.81
CA ALA A 62 -8.29 -6.77 -5.49
C ALA A 62 -9.49 -5.91 -5.05
N THR A 63 -9.36 -4.58 -5.17
CA THR A 63 -10.44 -3.63 -4.83
C THR A 63 -11.71 -3.91 -5.63
N GLN A 64 -11.58 -4.19 -6.93
CA GLN A 64 -12.72 -4.42 -7.81
C GLN A 64 -13.45 -5.73 -7.51
N ILE A 65 -12.72 -6.80 -7.21
CA ILE A 65 -13.33 -8.06 -6.75
C ILE A 65 -14.11 -7.82 -5.45
N LEU A 66 -13.53 -7.10 -4.50
CA LEU A 66 -14.18 -6.79 -3.23
C LEU A 66 -15.43 -5.91 -3.40
N ALA A 67 -15.37 -4.92 -4.30
CA ALA A 67 -16.53 -4.12 -4.68
C ALA A 67 -17.65 -4.99 -5.28
N HIS A 68 -17.31 -5.88 -6.21
CA HIS A 68 -18.27 -6.79 -6.84
C HIS A 68 -18.90 -7.74 -5.82
N ALA A 69 -18.12 -8.27 -4.88
CA ALA A 69 -18.62 -9.13 -3.79
C ALA A 69 -19.63 -8.43 -2.87
N LYS A 70 -19.63 -7.09 -2.83
CA LYS A 70 -20.62 -6.27 -2.11
C LYS A 70 -21.74 -5.73 -2.99
N GLY A 71 -21.82 -6.15 -4.25
CA GLY A 71 -22.82 -5.68 -5.22
C GLY A 71 -22.63 -4.23 -5.66
N LEU A 72 -21.46 -3.65 -5.44
CA LEU A 72 -21.12 -2.31 -5.91
C LEU A 72 -20.69 -2.35 -7.39
N ASP A 73 -20.81 -1.22 -8.08
CA ASP A 73 -20.23 -1.07 -9.41
C ASP A 73 -18.70 -1.04 -9.31
N TRP A 74 -18.09 -2.21 -9.46
CA TRP A 74 -16.65 -2.36 -9.40
C TRP A 74 -15.91 -1.60 -10.53
N ARG A 75 -16.58 -1.26 -11.64
CA ARG A 75 -15.92 -0.56 -12.76
C ARG A 75 -15.54 0.87 -12.39
N SER A 76 -16.30 1.51 -11.51
CA SER A 76 -16.04 2.86 -11.00
C SER A 76 -15.12 2.90 -9.77
N ILE A 77 -14.97 1.79 -9.03
CA ILE A 77 -14.14 1.72 -7.82
C ILE A 77 -12.76 1.12 -8.16
N ARG A 78 -11.71 1.94 -8.06
CA ARG A 78 -10.35 1.59 -8.51
C ARG A 78 -9.32 1.58 -7.39
N LYS A 79 -9.61 2.21 -6.25
CA LYS A 79 -8.68 2.35 -5.12
C LYS A 79 -9.29 1.82 -3.82
N PRO A 80 -8.50 1.24 -2.92
CA PRO A 80 -9.00 0.74 -1.64
C PRO A 80 -9.76 1.81 -0.81
N TYR A 81 -9.29 3.07 -0.83
CA TYR A 81 -9.96 4.18 -0.16
C TYR A 81 -11.36 4.48 -0.72
N GLU A 82 -11.58 4.30 -2.03
CA GLU A 82 -12.90 4.52 -2.65
C GLU A 82 -13.87 3.45 -2.18
N LEU A 83 -13.41 2.20 -2.13
CA LEU A 83 -14.18 1.07 -1.60
C LEU A 83 -14.48 1.25 -0.11
N GLN A 84 -13.49 1.67 0.68
CA GLN A 84 -13.65 1.97 2.09
C GLN A 84 -14.77 2.98 2.32
N ASN A 85 -14.74 4.10 1.59
CA ASN A 85 -15.76 5.14 1.68
C ASN A 85 -17.13 4.66 1.23
N ALA A 86 -17.21 3.91 0.13
CA ALA A 86 -18.46 3.38 -0.40
C ALA A 86 -19.14 2.41 0.59
N LEU A 87 -18.35 1.65 1.35
CA LEU A 87 -18.85 0.70 2.35
C LEU A 87 -19.03 1.31 3.75
N GLY A 88 -18.46 2.49 4.00
CA GLY A 88 -18.44 3.10 5.34
C GLY A 88 -17.58 2.32 6.35
N PHE A 89 -16.61 1.54 5.87
CA PHE A 89 -15.77 0.69 6.73
C PHE A 89 -14.60 1.49 7.34
N THR A 90 -14.20 1.11 8.55
CA THR A 90 -12.86 1.40 9.06
C THR A 90 -11.81 0.63 8.27
N ILE A 91 -10.54 1.02 8.38
CA ILE A 91 -9.43 0.33 7.68
C ILE A 91 -9.36 -1.15 8.12
N ASN A 92 -9.52 -1.40 9.42
CA ASN A 92 -9.48 -2.76 9.99
C ASN A 92 -10.65 -3.62 9.52
N GLU A 93 -11.85 -3.05 9.40
CA GLU A 93 -13.01 -3.77 8.85
C GLU A 93 -12.81 -4.12 7.38
N LEU A 94 -12.26 -3.19 6.59
CA LEU A 94 -11.95 -3.45 5.19
C LEU A 94 -10.83 -4.48 5.04
N GLU A 95 -9.80 -4.46 5.89
CA GLU A 95 -8.73 -5.45 5.88
C GLU A 95 -9.27 -6.84 6.20
N LYS A 96 -10.07 -6.96 7.26
CA LYS A 96 -10.71 -8.22 7.63
C LYS A 96 -11.60 -8.74 6.49
N PHE A 97 -12.45 -7.88 5.93
CA PHE A 97 -13.29 -8.26 4.79
C PHE A 97 -12.47 -8.71 3.59
N ALA A 98 -11.34 -8.04 3.30
CA ALA A 98 -10.47 -8.40 2.20
C ALA A 98 -9.84 -9.79 2.38
N ILE A 99 -9.35 -10.09 3.58
CA ILE A 99 -8.74 -11.39 3.93
C ILE A 99 -9.78 -12.52 3.89
N ASP A 100 -11.01 -12.26 4.38
CA ASP A 100 -12.07 -13.26 4.38
C ASP A 100 -12.61 -13.56 2.96
N THR A 101 -12.43 -12.64 2.01
CA THR A 101 -12.99 -12.74 0.65
C THR A 101 -11.97 -13.22 -0.39
N LEU A 102 -10.70 -12.82 -0.26
CA LEU A 102 -9.66 -13.14 -1.23
C LEU A 102 -8.80 -14.31 -0.73
N HIS A 103 -8.58 -15.30 -1.59
CA HIS A 103 -7.68 -16.40 -1.29
C HIS A 103 -6.20 -15.98 -1.45
N GLU A 104 -5.31 -16.67 -0.74
CA GLU A 104 -3.87 -16.37 -0.77
C GLU A 104 -3.18 -16.82 -2.07
N VAL A 105 -3.78 -17.76 -2.81
CA VAL A 105 -3.19 -18.28 -4.05
C VAL A 105 -3.18 -17.19 -5.13
N PRO A 106 -2.12 -17.07 -5.94
CA PRO A 106 -2.06 -16.08 -7.01
C PRO A 106 -3.16 -16.30 -8.06
N TYR A 107 -3.83 -15.21 -8.44
CA TYR A 107 -4.93 -15.22 -9.39
C TYR A 107 -4.43 -15.17 -10.84
N THR A 108 -5.19 -15.75 -11.77
CA THR A 108 -5.02 -15.55 -13.23
C THR A 108 -6.02 -14.52 -13.74
N LEU A 109 -5.78 -13.96 -14.93
CA LEU A 109 -6.78 -13.13 -15.60
C LEU A 109 -8.11 -13.85 -15.80
N ASP A 110 -8.09 -15.12 -16.21
CA ASP A 110 -9.31 -15.92 -16.37
C ASP A 110 -10.07 -16.08 -15.05
N GLY A 111 -9.35 -16.33 -13.95
CA GLY A 111 -9.95 -16.45 -12.63
C GLY A 111 -10.60 -15.14 -12.17
N ILE A 112 -9.93 -14.01 -12.40
CA ILE A 112 -10.46 -12.68 -12.05
C ILE A 112 -11.66 -12.31 -12.93
N ALA A 113 -11.57 -12.57 -14.24
CA ALA A 113 -12.64 -12.31 -15.19
C ALA A 113 -13.89 -13.13 -14.85
N GLY A 114 -13.70 -14.40 -14.45
CA GLY A 114 -14.77 -15.26 -13.95
C GLY A 114 -15.42 -14.71 -12.68
N LEU A 115 -14.63 -14.22 -11.71
CA LEU A 115 -15.17 -13.60 -10.49
C LEU A 115 -15.96 -12.33 -10.76
N LEU A 116 -15.57 -11.54 -11.77
CA LEU A 116 -16.21 -10.28 -12.14
C LEU A 116 -17.31 -10.44 -13.19
N ASN A 117 -17.58 -11.67 -13.66
CA ASN A 117 -18.54 -11.99 -14.71
C ASN A 117 -18.32 -11.20 -16.00
N VAL A 118 -17.07 -11.11 -16.47
CA VAL A 118 -16.68 -10.42 -17.71
C VAL A 118 -15.73 -11.26 -18.54
N THR A 119 -15.47 -10.82 -19.77
CA THR A 119 -14.41 -11.40 -20.58
C THR A 119 -13.03 -10.90 -20.12
N VAL A 120 -11.98 -11.67 -20.40
CA VAL A 120 -10.59 -11.23 -20.13
C VAL A 120 -10.26 -9.95 -20.88
N ASP A 121 -10.74 -9.79 -22.11
CA ASP A 121 -10.47 -8.60 -22.92
C ASP A 121 -11.15 -7.35 -22.34
N GLU A 122 -12.38 -7.49 -21.85
CA GLU A 122 -13.07 -6.42 -21.12
C GLU A 122 -12.33 -6.06 -19.82
N LEU A 123 -11.92 -7.06 -19.03
CA LEU A 123 -11.14 -6.84 -17.81
C LEU A 123 -9.86 -6.05 -18.09
N ILE A 124 -9.11 -6.44 -19.13
CA ILE A 124 -7.88 -5.74 -19.52
C ILE A 124 -8.19 -4.30 -19.89
N SER A 125 -9.22 -4.07 -20.72
CA SER A 125 -9.60 -2.74 -21.18
C SER A 125 -10.02 -1.80 -20.05
N ILE A 126 -10.70 -2.31 -19.02
CA ILE A 126 -11.22 -1.48 -17.93
C ILE A 126 -10.15 -1.21 -16.87
N SER A 127 -9.37 -2.24 -16.52
CA SER A 127 -8.62 -2.26 -15.27
C SER A 127 -7.10 -2.30 -15.43
N LEU A 128 -6.58 -2.65 -16.60
CA LEU A 128 -5.16 -2.91 -16.81
C LEU A 128 -4.57 -2.01 -17.90
N LYS A 129 -3.24 -1.92 -17.96
CA LYS A 129 -2.55 -1.26 -19.07
C LYS A 129 -2.54 -2.16 -20.31
N ALA A 130 -2.49 -1.55 -21.49
CA ALA A 130 -2.25 -2.29 -22.73
C ALA A 130 -0.92 -3.07 -22.64
N ASN A 131 -0.88 -4.27 -23.23
CA ASN A 131 0.27 -5.19 -23.26
C ASN A 131 0.58 -5.99 -21.98
N ILE A 132 -0.42 -6.21 -21.11
CA ILE A 132 -0.21 -7.14 -19.98
C ILE A 132 0.06 -8.57 -20.46
N ASN A 133 1.00 -9.25 -19.81
CA ASN A 133 1.25 -10.66 -20.05
C ASN A 133 0.04 -11.47 -19.56
N ARG A 134 -0.71 -12.11 -20.46
CA ARG A 134 -1.90 -12.89 -20.09
C ARG A 134 -1.62 -14.08 -19.17
N LYS A 135 -0.38 -14.56 -19.11
CA LYS A 135 0.06 -15.63 -18.20
C LYS A 135 0.48 -15.12 -16.83
N GLN A 136 0.44 -13.80 -16.61
CA GLN A 136 0.81 -13.18 -15.35
C GLN A 136 -0.11 -13.66 -14.22
N LYS A 137 0.49 -13.81 -13.04
CA LYS A 137 -0.18 -14.14 -11.79
C LYS A 137 -0.27 -12.88 -10.92
N PHE A 138 -1.35 -12.76 -10.14
CA PHE A 138 -1.64 -11.58 -9.34
C PHE A 138 -1.84 -11.95 -7.86
N GLU A 139 -1.03 -11.36 -6.98
CA GLU A 139 -0.97 -11.65 -5.54
C GLU A 139 -1.96 -10.77 -4.74
N LEU A 140 -3.24 -10.84 -5.12
CA LEU A 140 -4.26 -9.86 -4.73
C LEU A 140 -4.42 -9.70 -3.22
N CYS A 141 -4.56 -10.82 -2.48
CA CYS A 141 -4.75 -10.81 -1.04
C CYS A 141 -3.54 -10.20 -0.31
N ARG A 142 -2.32 -10.57 -0.70
CA ARG A 142 -1.08 -10.03 -0.12
C ARG A 142 -0.96 -8.52 -0.35
N ARG A 143 -1.25 -8.05 -1.57
CA ARG A 143 -1.12 -6.61 -1.90
C ARG A 143 -2.14 -5.75 -1.16
N ILE A 144 -3.40 -6.18 -1.10
CA ILE A 144 -4.42 -5.39 -0.40
C ILE A 144 -4.18 -5.35 1.10
N LYS A 145 -3.75 -6.48 1.69
CA LYS A 145 -3.35 -6.55 3.10
C LYS A 145 -2.19 -5.61 3.42
N HIS A 146 -1.17 -5.56 2.57
CA HIS A 146 -0.09 -4.59 2.71
C HIS A 146 -0.63 -3.15 2.73
N VAL A 147 -1.40 -2.75 1.72
CA VAL A 147 -1.86 -1.35 1.57
C VAL A 147 -2.73 -0.90 2.74
N LEU A 148 -3.66 -1.76 3.19
CA LEU A 148 -4.55 -1.42 4.31
C LEU A 148 -3.79 -1.36 5.63
N SER A 149 -2.93 -2.35 5.90
CA SER A 149 -2.12 -2.34 7.13
C SER A 149 -1.11 -1.19 7.16
N GLU A 150 -0.55 -0.78 6.00
CA GLU A 150 0.35 0.38 5.90
C GLU A 150 -0.41 1.70 6.15
N ALA A 151 -1.61 1.84 5.58
CA ALA A 151 -2.47 3.00 5.86
C ALA A 151 -2.79 3.11 7.36
N ASN A 152 -3.08 1.99 8.02
CA ASN A 152 -3.28 1.97 9.47
C ASN A 152 -2.01 2.34 10.25
N ARG A 153 -0.83 1.80 9.85
CA ARG A 153 0.46 2.13 10.48
C ARG A 153 0.78 3.62 10.41
N VAL A 154 0.46 4.29 9.31
CA VAL A 154 0.65 5.76 9.18
C VAL A 154 -0.21 6.52 10.21
N LEU A 155 -1.47 6.12 10.39
CA LEU A 155 -2.35 6.75 11.38
C LEU A 155 -1.86 6.48 12.81
N LEU A 156 -1.42 5.26 13.10
CA LEU A 156 -0.83 4.91 14.39
C LEU A 156 0.45 5.68 14.66
N PHE A 157 1.34 5.80 13.67
CA PHE A 157 2.58 6.56 13.78
C PHE A 157 2.29 8.01 14.17
N LYS A 158 1.32 8.64 13.49
CA LYS A 158 0.85 9.99 13.81
C LYS A 158 0.33 10.09 15.25
N GLN A 159 -0.54 9.16 15.66
CA GLN A 159 -1.08 9.13 17.02
C GLN A 159 0.01 9.00 18.09
N VAL A 160 1.06 8.20 17.83
CA VAL A 160 2.19 8.04 18.74
C VAL A 160 3.05 9.31 18.79
N CYS A 161 3.24 10.02 17.65
CA CYS A 161 3.89 11.34 17.66
C CYS A 161 3.10 12.37 18.49
N ASP A 162 1.77 12.37 18.40
CA ASP A 162 0.90 13.29 19.13
C ASP A 162 0.76 12.91 20.63
N SER A 163 1.14 11.69 21.00
CA SER A 163 1.07 11.21 22.38
C SER A 163 2.22 11.76 23.24
N ASN A 164 2.12 11.61 24.56
CA ASN A 164 3.19 11.93 25.50
C ASN A 164 3.62 10.71 26.33
N THR A 165 3.57 9.52 25.72
CA THR A 165 3.99 8.29 26.39
C THR A 165 5.52 8.17 26.46
N HIS A 166 6.02 7.38 27.41
CA HIS A 166 7.46 7.21 27.62
C HIS A 166 8.09 6.26 26.58
N ASP A 167 7.30 5.38 25.99
CA ASP A 167 7.67 4.33 25.04
C ASP A 167 7.55 4.76 23.56
N ARG A 168 7.27 6.04 23.27
CA ARG A 168 7.02 6.53 21.91
C ARG A 168 8.07 6.10 20.90
N LEU A 169 9.36 6.24 21.23
CA LEU A 169 10.44 5.90 20.31
C LEU A 169 10.48 4.41 19.97
N GLU A 170 10.23 3.55 20.97
CA GLU A 170 10.16 2.10 20.79
C GLU A 170 8.96 1.73 19.90
N THR A 171 7.77 2.27 20.19
CA THR A 171 6.57 2.03 19.39
C THR A 171 6.72 2.51 17.94
N LEU A 172 7.32 3.69 17.71
CA LEU A 172 7.58 4.18 16.35
C LEU A 172 8.57 3.27 15.61
N GLY A 173 9.63 2.81 16.30
CA GLY A 173 10.59 1.85 15.76
C GLY A 173 9.93 0.51 15.37
N GLU A 174 9.04 -0.01 16.21
CA GLU A 174 8.26 -1.21 15.91
C GLU A 174 7.35 -1.02 14.68
N LEU A 175 6.66 0.13 14.58
CA LEU A 175 5.83 0.44 13.41
C LEU A 175 6.67 0.50 12.12
N MET A 176 7.86 1.08 12.16
CA MET A 176 8.79 1.13 11.03
C MET A 176 9.30 -0.28 10.66
N ASN A 177 9.63 -1.11 11.65
CA ASN A 177 10.05 -2.50 11.43
C ASN A 177 8.92 -3.35 10.80
N GLN A 178 7.68 -3.17 11.26
CA GLN A 178 6.50 -3.81 10.69
C GLN A 178 6.23 -3.34 9.25
N SER A 179 6.40 -2.05 8.97
CA SER A 179 6.32 -1.50 7.60
C SER A 179 7.35 -2.16 6.68
N HIS A 180 8.63 -2.22 7.08
CA HIS A 180 9.67 -2.91 6.30
C HIS A 180 9.34 -4.38 6.04
N ASN A 181 8.93 -5.12 7.08
CA ASN A 181 8.54 -6.52 6.94
C ASN A 181 7.36 -6.70 5.96
N SER A 182 6.37 -5.80 6.03
CA SER A 182 5.24 -5.80 5.10
C SER A 182 5.66 -5.51 3.66
N CYS A 183 6.57 -4.53 3.45
CA CYS A 183 7.16 -4.25 2.15
C CYS A 183 7.91 -5.46 1.58
N ALA A 184 8.71 -6.15 2.39
CA ALA A 184 9.46 -7.32 1.97
C ALA A 184 8.56 -8.54 1.69
N ARG A 185 7.61 -8.84 2.60
CA ARG A 185 6.87 -10.12 2.61
C ARG A 185 5.48 -10.03 1.99
N LEU A 186 4.81 -8.89 2.02
CA LEU A 186 3.45 -8.76 1.49
C LEU A 186 3.42 -7.96 0.18
N TYR A 187 4.23 -6.91 0.08
CA TYR A 187 4.33 -6.13 -1.16
C TYR A 187 5.43 -6.60 -2.09
N GLU A 188 6.40 -7.38 -1.60
CA GLU A 188 7.53 -7.89 -2.38
C GLU A 188 8.22 -6.76 -3.15
N CYS A 189 8.59 -5.70 -2.43
CA CYS A 189 9.29 -4.53 -2.95
C CYS A 189 10.58 -4.20 -2.18
N SER A 190 11.10 -5.16 -1.41
CA SER A 190 12.47 -5.10 -0.83
C SER A 190 13.46 -5.82 -1.75
N SER A 191 14.72 -5.88 -1.34
CA SER A 191 15.79 -6.70 -1.93
C SER A 191 16.66 -7.28 -0.82
N ASP A 192 17.50 -8.27 -1.15
CA ASP A 192 18.41 -8.88 -0.17
C ASP A 192 19.36 -7.85 0.45
N GLU A 193 19.84 -6.87 -0.33
CA GLU A 193 20.70 -5.80 0.17
C GLU A 193 19.96 -4.84 1.11
N LEU A 194 18.68 -4.54 0.82
CA LEU A 194 17.85 -3.72 1.70
C LEU A 194 17.53 -4.45 3.00
N ASP A 195 17.22 -5.74 2.93
CA ASP A 195 16.93 -6.56 4.09
C ASP A 195 18.17 -6.70 4.98
N GLN A 196 19.34 -7.00 4.40
CA GLN A 196 20.61 -7.06 5.14
C GLN A 196 20.97 -5.71 5.77
N LEU A 197 20.83 -4.60 5.04
CA LEU A 197 21.13 -3.26 5.58
C LEU A 197 20.19 -2.90 6.72
N THR A 198 18.91 -3.21 6.60
CA THR A 198 17.92 -2.96 7.65
C THR A 198 18.22 -3.79 8.89
N ASP A 199 18.63 -5.05 8.73
CA ASP A 199 19.01 -5.91 9.85
C ASP A 199 20.29 -5.43 10.57
N ILE A 200 21.25 -4.83 9.85
CA ILE A 200 22.44 -4.21 10.45
C ILE A 200 22.09 -2.94 11.25
N CYS A 201 21.07 -2.20 10.81
CA CYS A 201 20.67 -0.94 11.45
C CYS A 201 19.79 -1.11 12.71
N ARG A 202 19.24 -2.29 12.96
CA ARG A 202 18.43 -2.61 14.16
C ARG A 202 19.32 -2.94 15.37
#